data_AF-A0A2W7AH93-F1
#
_entry.id   AF-A0A2W7AH93-F1
#
_cell.length_a   1.000
_cell.length_b   1.000
_cell.length_c   1.000
_cell.angle_alpha   90.00
_cell.angle_beta   90.00
_cell.angle_gamma   90.00
#
_symmetry.space_group_name_H-M   'P 1'
#
loop_
_entity.id
_entity.type
_entity.pdbx_description
1 polymer ?
#
loop_
_entity_poly.entity_id
_entity_poly.type
_entity_poly.pdbx_seq_one_letter_code
_entity_poly.pdbx_strand_id
1 'polypeptide(L)'
;MDFEAGTKHSGLMDIEGVQRALNRSRASVYRYANTDAMNPNPPYDVERLNPEFRKDENDLLLFHPNEVARFAKEVLRIKQVTIEVREMPKNQTQELLEAILVELQGIHHCLKGRS
;
A
#
# COMPACT_ATOMS: atom_id res chain seq x y z
N MET A 1 -15.07 -27.70 9.62
CA MET A 1 -14.87 -27.10 8.28
C MET A 1 -14.00 -25.89 8.50
N ASP A 2 -12.70 -26.14 8.47
CA ASP A 2 -11.66 -25.19 8.81
C ASP A 2 -11.49 -24.22 7.64
N PHE A 3 -11.80 -22.95 7.87
CA PHE A 3 -11.48 -21.87 6.93
C PHE A 3 -9.98 -21.62 7.04
N GLU A 4 -9.22 -22.21 6.12
CA GLU A 4 -7.78 -21.98 6.06
C GLU A 4 -7.49 -20.50 5.85
N ALA A 5 -6.72 -20.00 6.81
CA ALA A 5 -6.28 -18.64 6.96
C ALA A 5 -5.63 -18.11 5.68
N GLY A 6 -6.06 -16.92 5.28
CA GLY A 6 -5.59 -16.22 4.11
C GLY A 6 -4.07 -16.12 4.06
N THR A 7 -3.58 -16.28 2.83
CA THR A 7 -2.23 -15.94 2.41
C THR A 7 -1.85 -14.59 3.03
N LYS A 8 -0.86 -14.59 3.92
CA LYS A 8 -0.27 -13.38 4.49
C LYS A 8 0.42 -12.60 3.35
N HIS A 9 -0.33 -11.77 2.64
CA HIS A 9 0.24 -10.70 1.82
C HIS A 9 0.84 -9.69 2.80
N SER A 10 2.15 -9.74 3.01
CA SER A 10 2.91 -8.99 4.02
C SER A 10 2.53 -7.50 4.07
N GLY A 11 1.60 -7.13 4.96
CA GLY A 11 1.19 -5.75 5.19
C GLY A 11 0.11 -5.18 4.26
N LEU A 12 -0.41 -5.93 3.28
CA LEU A 12 -1.50 -5.46 2.41
C LEU A 12 -2.87 -5.75 3.02
N MET A 13 -3.85 -4.90 2.68
CA MET A 13 -5.23 -4.99 3.15
C MET A 13 -6.13 -5.55 2.07
N ASP A 14 -6.92 -6.57 2.41
CA ASP A 14 -8.03 -7.04 1.59
C ASP A 14 -9.25 -6.12 1.76
N ILE A 15 -10.31 -6.41 1.00
CA ILE A 15 -11.57 -5.66 1.06
C ILE A 15 -12.14 -5.60 2.49
N GLU A 16 -12.02 -6.67 3.28
CA GLU A 16 -12.55 -6.72 4.65
C GLU A 16 -11.74 -5.86 5.62
N GLY A 17 -10.42 -5.81 5.45
CA GLY A 17 -9.55 -4.87 6.15
C GLY A 17 -9.92 -3.43 5.82
N VAL A 18 -10.13 -3.12 4.54
CA VAL A 18 -10.51 -1.77 4.09
C VAL A 18 -11.89 -1.36 4.62
N GLN A 19 -12.87 -2.27 4.62
CA GLN A 19 -14.20 -2.00 5.18
C GLN A 19 -14.13 -1.56 6.65
N ARG A 20 -13.32 -2.27 7.45
CA ARG A 20 -13.11 -1.96 8.86
C ARG A 20 -12.40 -0.63 9.03
N ALA A 21 -11.33 -0.37 8.27
CA ALA A 21 -10.55 0.87 8.36
C ALA A 21 -11.34 2.12 7.95
N LEU A 22 -12.17 2.03 6.90
CA LEU A 22 -12.96 3.14 6.40
C LEU A 22 -14.33 3.27 7.09
N ASN A 23 -14.74 2.28 7.89
CA ASN A 23 -16.09 2.13 8.43
C ASN A 23 -17.17 2.28 7.32
N ARG A 24 -17.01 1.49 6.25
CA ARG A 24 -17.88 1.50 5.07
C ARG A 24 -18.25 0.08 4.64
N SER A 25 -19.40 -0.05 3.99
CA SER A 25 -19.87 -1.34 3.47
C SER A 25 -18.98 -1.82 2.32
N ARG A 26 -18.96 -3.14 2.10
CA ARG A 26 -18.25 -3.78 0.98
C ARG A 26 -18.58 -3.15 -0.37
N ALA A 27 -19.85 -2.90 -0.62
CA ALA A 27 -20.33 -2.26 -1.85
C ALA A 27 -19.76 -0.83 -2.02
N SER A 28 -19.63 -0.07 -0.94
CA SER A 28 -18.98 1.24 -1.01
C SER A 28 -17.50 1.12 -1.35
N VAL A 29 -16.78 0.16 -0.76
CA VAL A 29 -15.37 -0.08 -1.09
C VAL A 29 -15.20 -0.38 -2.58
N TYR A 30 -16.02 -1.24 -3.17
CA TYR A 30 -15.97 -1.50 -4.62
C TYR A 30 -16.25 -0.26 -5.48
N ARG A 31 -17.15 0.63 -5.04
CA ARG A 31 -17.41 1.90 -5.75
C ARG A 31 -16.25 2.88 -5.65
N TYR A 32 -15.50 2.84 -4.55
CA TYR A 32 -14.32 3.68 -4.36
C TYR A 32 -13.09 3.15 -5.09
N ALA A 33 -13.00 1.84 -5.26
CA ALA A 33 -11.86 1.20 -5.88
C ALA A 33 -11.64 1.70 -7.32
N ASN A 34 -10.40 2.04 -7.63
CA ASN A 34 -9.99 2.37 -8.98
C ASN A 34 -9.85 1.07 -9.79
N THR A 35 -10.96 0.61 -10.33
CA THR A 35 -11.04 -0.59 -11.18
C THR A 35 -11.72 -0.26 -12.49
N ASP A 36 -11.23 -0.84 -13.58
CA ASP A 36 -11.87 -0.83 -14.88
C ASP A 36 -12.07 -2.26 -15.38
N ALA A 37 -13.14 -2.48 -16.15
CA ALA A 37 -13.50 -3.81 -16.66
C ALA A 37 -12.59 -4.25 -17.81
N MET A 38 -12.06 -3.30 -18.58
CA MET A 38 -11.19 -3.58 -19.73
C MET A 38 -9.72 -3.48 -19.37
N ASN A 39 -9.39 -2.73 -18.32
CA ASN A 39 -8.03 -2.59 -17.83
C ASN A 39 -7.93 -2.94 -16.33
N PRO A 40 -7.27 -4.06 -15.96
CA PRO A 40 -7.15 -4.45 -14.56
C PRO A 40 -6.33 -3.46 -13.72
N ASN A 41 -5.47 -2.66 -14.36
CA ASN A 41 -4.59 -1.65 -13.74
C ASN A 41 -4.79 -0.28 -14.41
N PRO A 42 -5.92 0.41 -14.14
CA PRO A 42 -6.10 1.78 -14.61
C PRO A 42 -5.01 2.71 -14.07
N PRO A 43 -4.71 3.83 -14.75
CA PRO A 43 -3.82 4.85 -14.22
C PRO A 43 -4.27 5.35 -12.85
N TYR A 44 -3.32 5.81 -12.06
CA TYR A 44 -3.57 6.34 -10.72
C TYR A 44 -4.60 7.48 -10.74
N ASP A 45 -5.56 7.44 -9.82
CA ASP A 45 -6.59 8.45 -9.66
C ASP A 45 -6.62 8.94 -8.20
N VAL A 46 -6.43 10.25 -8.01
CA VAL A 46 -6.41 10.90 -6.70
C VAL A 46 -7.76 10.85 -5.99
N GLU A 47 -8.87 10.78 -6.71
CA GLU A 47 -10.22 10.77 -6.14
C GLU A 47 -10.74 9.34 -5.86
N ARG A 48 -9.97 8.32 -6.23
CA ARG A 48 -10.33 6.90 -6.03
C ARG A 48 -9.35 6.19 -5.11
N LEU A 49 -9.76 5.04 -4.61
CA LEU A 49 -8.94 4.14 -3.82
C LEU A 49 -8.17 3.22 -4.77
N ASN A 50 -6.87 3.42 -4.91
CA ASN A 50 -6.08 2.69 -5.90
C ASN A 50 -5.66 1.31 -5.36
N PRO A 51 -6.03 0.20 -6.02
CA PRO A 51 -5.54 -1.12 -5.65
C PRO A 51 -4.07 -1.30 -6.04
N GLU A 52 -3.43 -2.28 -5.43
CA GLU A 52 -2.12 -2.78 -5.85
C GLU A 52 -2.18 -3.42 -7.24
N PHE A 53 -1.01 -3.54 -7.86
CA PHE A 53 -0.89 -4.10 -9.21
C PHE A 53 -1.42 -5.54 -9.28
N ARG A 54 -2.32 -5.78 -10.24
CA ARG A 54 -2.88 -7.09 -10.54
C ARG A 54 -2.32 -7.64 -11.84
N LYS A 55 -1.94 -8.92 -11.87
CA LYS A 55 -1.49 -9.58 -13.10
C LYS A 55 -2.68 -9.99 -13.95
N ASP A 56 -3.72 -10.50 -13.28
CA ASP A 56 -4.92 -11.00 -13.91
C ASP A 56 -6.18 -10.29 -13.36
N GLU A 57 -7.25 -10.28 -14.14
CA GLU A 57 -8.54 -9.70 -13.73
C GLU A 57 -9.16 -10.42 -12.51
N ASN A 58 -8.83 -11.70 -12.35
CA ASN A 58 -9.29 -12.57 -11.26
C ASN A 58 -8.48 -12.39 -9.97
N ASP A 59 -7.37 -11.66 -10.02
CA ASP A 59 -6.58 -11.39 -8.82
C ASP A 59 -7.40 -10.59 -7.80
N LEU A 60 -7.19 -10.92 -6.52
CA LEU A 60 -7.83 -10.25 -5.41
C LEU A 60 -7.45 -8.75 -5.38
N LEU A 61 -8.42 -7.90 -5.06
CA LEU A 61 -8.16 -6.49 -4.78
C LEU A 61 -7.48 -6.36 -3.42
N LEU A 62 -6.20 -6.00 -3.47
CA LEU A 62 -5.38 -5.70 -2.31
C LEU A 62 -5.03 -4.21 -2.32
N PHE A 63 -4.88 -3.63 -1.14
CA PHE A 63 -4.63 -2.19 -0.97
C PHE A 63 -3.51 -1.97 0.03
N HIS A 64 -2.64 -1.00 -0.25
CA HIS A 64 -1.64 -0.58 0.71
C HIS A 64 -2.27 0.22 1.85
N PRO A 65 -1.92 -0.02 3.13
CA PRO A 65 -2.46 0.75 4.27
C PRO A 65 -2.32 2.27 4.12
N ASN A 66 -1.19 2.74 3.57
CA ASN A 66 -0.96 4.16 3.30
C ASN A 66 -1.95 4.74 2.28
N GLU A 67 -2.33 3.97 1.25
CA GLU A 67 -3.29 4.42 0.24
C GLU A 67 -4.70 4.48 0.85
N VAL A 68 -5.06 3.51 1.69
CA VAL A 68 -6.31 3.55 2.47
C VAL A 68 -6.33 4.77 3.40
N ALA A 69 -5.20 5.08 4.06
CA ALA A 69 -5.05 6.26 4.92
C ALA A 69 -5.23 7.57 4.15
N ARG A 70 -4.57 7.68 2.98
CA ARG A 70 -4.69 8.82 2.08
C ARG A 70 -6.14 9.01 1.65
N PHE A 71 -6.77 7.97 1.11
CA PHE A 71 -8.14 8.03 0.62
C PHE A 71 -9.12 8.44 1.73
N ALA A 72 -8.97 7.88 2.93
CA ALA A 72 -9.81 8.22 4.08
C ALA A 72 -9.70 9.70 4.48
N LYS A 73 -8.47 10.23 4.49
CA LYS A 73 -8.17 11.62 4.88
C LYS A 73 -8.55 12.62 3.80
N GLU A 74 -8.11 12.38 2.57
CA GLU A 74 -8.15 13.34 1.47
C GLU A 74 -9.48 13.31 0.72
N VAL A 75 -10.03 12.12 0.47
CA VAL A 75 -11.26 11.95 -0.31
C VAL A 75 -12.49 11.88 0.59
N LEU A 76 -12.48 10.98 1.58
CA LEU A 76 -13.65 10.81 2.46
C LEU A 76 -13.73 11.84 3.59
N ARG A 77 -12.67 12.62 3.83
CA ARG A 77 -12.56 13.63 4.90
C ARG A 77 -12.92 13.08 6.29
N ILE A 78 -12.58 11.81 6.55
CA ILE A 78 -12.83 11.15 7.84
C ILE A 78 -11.81 11.70 8.85
N LYS A 79 -12.30 12.44 9.87
CA LYS A 79 -11.46 13.16 10.85
C LYS A 79 -10.73 12.28 11.88
N GLN A 80 -11.13 11.01 12.05
CA GLN A 80 -10.50 10.04 12.95
C GLN A 80 -10.39 8.71 12.22
N VAL A 81 -9.22 8.44 11.63
CA VAL A 81 -8.88 7.10 11.14
C VAL A 81 -7.73 6.65 12.02
N THR A 82 -8.04 5.83 13.03
CA THR A 82 -7.02 5.20 13.88
C THR A 82 -6.41 4.05 13.09
N ILE A 83 -5.50 4.36 12.17
CA ILE A 83 -4.71 3.33 11.49
C ILE A 83 -3.51 3.07 12.39
N GLU A 84 -3.55 1.97 13.13
CA GLU A 84 -2.37 1.47 13.84
C GLU A 84 -1.36 0.99 12.80
N VAL A 85 -0.51 1.92 12.35
CA VAL A 85 0.66 1.60 11.57
C VAL A 85 1.61 0.86 12.51
N ARG A 86 1.57 -0.48 12.46
CA ARG A 86 2.64 -1.27 13.04
C ARG A 86 3.88 -1.03 12.19
N GLU A 87 4.84 -0.27 12.73
CA GLU A 87 6.18 -0.22 12.16
C GLU A 87 6.65 -1.66 11.97
N MET A 88 6.84 -2.07 10.72
CA MET A 88 7.42 -3.37 10.45
C MET A 88 8.85 -3.32 11.02
N PRO A 89 9.28 -4.33 11.79
CA PRO A 89 10.64 -4.38 12.27
C PRO A 89 11.57 -4.28 11.06
N LYS A 90 12.70 -3.55 11.22
CA LYS A 90 13.71 -3.39 10.16
C LYS A 90 13.94 -4.74 9.49
N ASN A 91 13.59 -4.83 8.22
CA ASN A 91 13.78 -6.04 7.45
C ASN A 91 15.18 -6.03 6.82
N GLN A 92 15.65 -7.20 6.39
CA GLN A 92 16.95 -7.36 5.75
C GLN A 92 17.13 -6.41 4.56
N THR A 93 16.05 -6.08 3.85
CA THR A 93 16.05 -5.10 2.77
C THR A 93 16.44 -3.71 3.26
N GLN A 94 15.95 -3.29 4.41
CA GLN A 94 16.21 -1.97 4.99
C GLN A 94 17.66 -1.85 5.46
N GLU A 95 18.22 -2.91 6.04
CA GLU A 95 19.64 -3.00 6.36
C GLU A 95 20.52 -2.92 5.10
N LEU A 96 20.13 -3.62 4.03
CA LEU A 96 20.82 -3.58 2.74
C LEU A 96 20.76 -2.18 2.12
N LEU A 97 19.61 -1.51 2.17
CA LEU A 97 19.44 -0.15 1.66
C LEU A 97 20.28 0.86 2.46
N GLU A 98 20.35 0.72 3.79
CA GLU A 98 21.23 1.52 4.64
C GLU A 98 22.71 1.30 4.28
N ALA A 99 23.14 0.05 4.06
CA ALA A 99 24.51 -0.27 3.63
C ALA A 99 24.85 0.34 2.26
N ILE A 100 23.95 0.22 1.28
CA ILE A 100 24.11 0.83 -0.05
C ILE A 100 24.23 2.36 0.07
N LEU A 101 23.39 2.98 0.89
CA LEU A 101 23.42 4.44 1.08
C LEU A 101 24.77 4.91 1.66
N VAL A 102 25.32 4.19 2.64
CA VAL A 102 26.63 4.48 3.25
C VAL A 102 27.74 4.41 2.19
N GLU A 103 27.74 3.37 1.36
CA GLU A 103 28.74 3.20 0.30
C GLU A 103 28.66 4.33 -0.73
N LEU A 104 27.44 4.66 -1.19
CA LEU A 104 27.21 5.76 -2.14
C LEU A 104 27.65 7.12 -1.59
N GLN A 105 27.38 7.40 -0.31
CA GLN A 105 27.86 8.60 0.36
C GLN A 105 29.39 8.65 0.45
N GLY A 106 30.04 7.51 0.73
CA GLY A 106 31.49 7.39 0.75
C GLY A 106 32.13 7.66 -0.62
N ILE A 107 31.57 7.06 -1.67
CA ILE A 107 31.99 7.30 -3.06
C ILE A 107 31.83 8.79 -3.41
N HIS A 108 30.67 9.38 -3.09
CA HIS A 108 30.39 10.80 -3.35
C HIS A 108 31.38 11.73 -2.65
N HIS A 109 31.72 11.44 -1.40
CA HIS A 109 32.70 12.23 -0.64
C HIS A 109 34.10 12.13 -1.25
N CYS A 110 34.53 10.92 -1.65
CA CYS A 110 35.82 10.69 -2.30
C CYS A 110 35.92 11.42 -3.65
N LEU A 111 34.85 11.42 -4.45
CA LEU A 111 34.80 12.12 -5.72
C LEU A 111 34.81 13.65 -5.52
N LYS A 112 34.07 14.17 -4.55
CA LYS A 112 34.07 15.60 -4.22
C LYS A 112 35.40 16.09 -3.66
N GLY A 113 36.10 15.28 -2.86
CA GLY A 113 37.42 15.63 -2.34
C GLY A 113 38.55 15.61 -3.38
N ARG A 114 38.27 15.12 -4.60
CA ARG A 114 39.21 15.06 -5.73
C ARG A 114 39.00 16.16 -6.78
N SER A 115 37.92 16.96 -6.66
CA SER A 115 37.73 18.22 -7.39
C SER A 115 38.26 19.39 -6.58
#